data_AF-A0A2K1JPF6-F1
#
_entry.id   AF-A0A2K1JPF6-F1
#
_cell.length_a   1.000
_cell.length_b   1.000
_cell.length_c   1.000
_cell.angle_alpha   90.00
_cell.angle_beta   90.00
_cell.angle_gamma   90.00
#
_symmetry.space_group_name_H-M   'P 1'
#
loop_
_entity.id
_entity.type
_entity.pdbx_description
1 polymer ?
#
loop_
_entity_poly.entity_id
_entity_poly.type
_entity_poly.pdbx_seq_one_letter_code
_entity_poly.pdbx_strand_id
1 'polypeptide(L)'
;MSVQEMELSDPVEVKVEGNATELLPPVALEVVRLAEARAKLKDLNPRPDPVQVEEARKAILLIENSLKDQSESVFAVQCPPGEDLQRWRSVQSDKMKALEESAAKGRGPYAALLELEELHLLYEEEAKHAELALEGIEKPSERTVETENEVDEYVSSKLQEALERRLDTLVLSSQLLSHVPESFGRITSLIVLNLSNNRLEFLPDSIAGLVNLEVLDLQHNQLKLLPDSIGLLSKLNSLDVSGNQLRVLPASLGRCSALVELIANFNELEMWPSDFGFQLSNLQILRLHLNKLTCLPPSVGELRALRVLDVHFNKLRGLPSTIGNLTNLSILDVSSNFKDFAALPDSVGDLVSLTELDLSFNQLHELPISIGRLTNLKKLKLDENPLVVPPMEIVEQGHEVVMKYMAELWTESLKSEEEKNLTKSTSFGRAFQANTGGEGWLPAWAGGSLVNNWLGGFLGTKPASHLKDQNTDDSYLEQQL
;
A
#
# COMPACT_ATOMS: atom_id res chain seq x y z
N MET A 1 58.42 2.67 3.19
CA MET A 1 57.96 1.84 4.32
C MET A 1 57.40 0.57 3.73
N SER A 2 57.80 -0.54 4.32
CA SER A 2 57.67 -1.91 3.83
C SER A 2 56.27 -2.31 3.40
N VAL A 3 56.23 -2.98 2.25
CA VAL A 3 55.18 -3.89 1.80
C VAL A 3 54.94 -4.92 2.91
N GLN A 4 53.70 -5.03 3.38
CA GLN A 4 53.20 -6.25 4.03
C GLN A 4 52.11 -6.79 3.11
N GLU A 5 52.48 -7.84 2.38
CA GLU A 5 51.54 -8.76 1.73
C GLU A 5 50.58 -9.27 2.81
N MET A 6 49.30 -8.91 2.69
CA MET A 6 48.24 -9.65 3.38
C MET A 6 48.02 -10.93 2.58
N GLU A 7 48.66 -11.99 3.05
CA GLU A 7 48.34 -13.35 2.67
C GLU A 7 46.83 -13.57 2.76
N LEU A 8 46.27 -14.12 1.67
CA LEU A 8 44.93 -14.68 1.66
C LEU A 8 44.86 -15.73 2.77
N SER A 9 44.08 -15.43 3.81
CA SER A 9 43.69 -16.43 4.78
C SER A 9 42.66 -17.33 4.11
N ASP A 10 42.95 -18.62 4.11
CA ASP A 10 42.04 -19.68 3.68
C ASP A 10 40.65 -19.47 4.32
N PRO A 11 39.56 -19.78 3.59
CA PRO A 11 38.22 -19.64 4.13
C PRO A 11 38.08 -20.53 5.37
N VAL A 12 37.75 -19.89 6.49
CA VAL A 12 37.41 -20.57 7.75
C VAL A 12 36.24 -21.51 7.46
N GLU A 13 36.52 -22.82 7.37
CA GLU A 13 35.52 -23.87 7.48
C GLU A 13 34.81 -23.72 8.83
N VAL A 14 33.65 -23.09 8.82
CA VAL A 14 32.69 -23.23 9.90
C VAL A 14 32.17 -24.67 9.82
N LYS A 15 32.76 -25.55 10.62
CA LYS A 15 32.20 -26.88 10.92
C LYS A 15 30.82 -26.70 11.54
N VAL A 16 29.80 -26.75 10.69
CA VAL A 16 28.44 -27.10 11.12
C VAL A 16 28.40 -28.62 11.20
N GLU A 17 28.83 -29.17 12.33
CA GLU A 17 28.50 -30.55 12.70
C GLU A 17 27.00 -30.61 12.99
N GLY A 18 26.25 -31.06 11.98
CA GLY A 18 24.81 -31.30 12.04
C GLY A 18 24.42 -32.25 10.92
N ASN A 19 24.38 -33.53 11.25
CA ASN A 19 23.92 -34.64 10.40
C ASN A 19 22.58 -34.33 9.71
N ALA A 20 22.61 -34.17 8.38
CA ALA A 20 21.61 -34.68 7.43
C ALA A 20 22.00 -34.20 6.01
N THR A 21 22.81 -34.97 5.29
CA THR A 21 22.91 -34.84 3.83
C THR A 21 21.64 -35.41 3.19
N GLU A 22 20.53 -34.68 3.31
CA GLU A 22 19.48 -34.72 2.30
C GLU A 22 19.88 -33.72 1.22
N LEU A 23 20.23 -34.25 0.04
CA LEU A 23 20.45 -33.44 -1.16
C LEU A 23 19.21 -32.57 -1.39
N LEU A 24 19.36 -31.26 -1.22
CA LEU A 24 18.32 -30.29 -1.55
C LEU A 24 17.88 -30.54 -3.01
N PRO A 25 16.57 -30.63 -3.29
CA PRO A 25 16.07 -30.78 -4.66
C PRO A 25 16.67 -29.70 -5.58
N PRO A 26 16.92 -29.97 -6.88
CA PRO A 26 17.50 -28.99 -7.81
C PRO A 26 16.79 -27.63 -7.80
N VAL A 27 15.46 -27.65 -7.59
CA VAL A 27 14.61 -26.45 -7.43
C VAL A 27 14.98 -25.65 -6.18
N ALA A 28 15.24 -26.31 -5.05
CA ALA A 28 15.62 -25.63 -3.81
C ALA A 28 16.99 -24.94 -3.94
N LEU A 29 17.91 -25.50 -4.73
CA LEU A 29 19.19 -24.86 -5.03
C LEU A 29 19.03 -23.59 -5.89
N GLU A 30 18.17 -23.63 -6.91
CA GLU A 30 17.91 -22.46 -7.78
C GLU A 30 17.10 -21.37 -7.06
N VAL A 31 16.19 -21.74 -6.15
CA VAL A 31 15.49 -20.78 -5.26
C VAL A 31 16.49 -20.09 -4.32
N VAL A 32 17.45 -20.83 -3.77
CA VAL A 32 18.52 -20.24 -2.93
C VAL A 32 19.38 -19.29 -3.77
N ARG A 33 19.77 -19.67 -4.99
CA ARG A 33 20.54 -18.80 -5.91
C ARG A 33 19.80 -17.52 -6.27
N LEU A 34 18.49 -17.61 -6.56
CA LEU A 34 17.66 -16.44 -6.84
C LEU A 34 17.56 -15.51 -5.61
N ALA A 35 17.39 -16.09 -4.42
CA ALA A 35 17.34 -15.33 -3.17
C ALA A 35 18.67 -14.63 -2.88
N GLU A 36 19.80 -15.29 -3.11
CA GLU A 36 21.14 -14.72 -2.95
C GLU A 36 21.40 -13.59 -3.95
N ALA A 37 21.06 -13.76 -5.23
CA ALA A 37 21.23 -12.72 -6.25
C ALA A 37 20.39 -11.47 -5.94
N ARG A 38 19.13 -11.65 -5.52
CA ARG A 38 18.24 -10.55 -5.12
C ARG A 38 18.69 -9.86 -3.81
N ALA A 39 19.27 -10.62 -2.88
CA ALA A 39 19.86 -10.05 -1.67
C ALA A 39 21.06 -9.16 -2.01
N LYS A 40 21.97 -9.64 -2.87
CA LYS A 40 23.11 -8.83 -3.34
C LYS A 40 22.67 -7.57 -4.08
N LEU A 41 21.63 -7.63 -4.92
CA LEU A 41 21.05 -6.45 -5.57
C LEU A 41 20.46 -5.43 -4.57
N LYS A 42 19.92 -5.89 -3.45
CA LYS A 42 19.36 -5.04 -2.39
C LYS A 42 20.44 -4.32 -1.58
N ASP A 43 21.61 -4.95 -1.43
CA ASP A 43 22.75 -4.40 -0.68
C ASP A 43 23.61 -3.45 -1.52
N LEU A 44 23.44 -3.44 -2.85
CA LEU A 44 24.11 -2.49 -3.75
C LEU A 44 23.50 -1.08 -3.67
N ASN A 45 24.34 -0.08 -3.92
CA ASN A 45 23.88 1.30 -4.12
C ASN A 45 22.91 1.38 -5.32
N PRO A 46 22.02 2.40 -5.37
CA PRO A 46 21.06 2.56 -6.46
C PRO A 46 21.74 2.50 -7.82
N ARG A 47 21.10 1.78 -8.76
CA ARG A 47 21.62 1.60 -10.11
C ARG A 47 21.86 2.96 -10.78
N PRO A 48 23.05 3.20 -11.38
CA PRO A 48 23.32 4.42 -12.13
C PRO A 48 22.35 4.60 -13.31
N ASP A 49 21.99 5.84 -13.62
CA ASP A 49 21.18 6.14 -14.82
C ASP A 49 22.01 5.81 -16.09
N PRO A 50 21.41 5.20 -17.13
CA PRO A 50 22.05 5.03 -18.44
C PRO A 50 22.76 6.27 -19.00
N VAL A 51 22.25 7.48 -18.72
CA VAL A 51 22.90 8.74 -19.11
C VAL A 51 24.23 8.93 -18.37
N GLN A 52 24.27 8.64 -17.07
CA GLN A 52 25.47 8.75 -16.23
C GLN A 52 26.54 7.72 -16.62
N VAL A 53 26.12 6.51 -16.99
CA VAL A 53 27.02 5.45 -17.48
C VAL A 53 27.69 5.87 -18.78
N GLU A 54 26.94 6.42 -19.73
CA GLU A 54 27.47 6.89 -21.02
C GLU A 54 28.39 8.11 -20.85
N GLU A 55 28.06 9.03 -19.93
CA GLU A 55 28.93 10.14 -19.57
C GLU A 55 30.25 9.67 -18.93
N ALA A 56 30.20 8.67 -18.06
CA ALA A 56 31.39 8.08 -17.44
C ALA A 56 32.31 7.41 -18.47
N ARG A 57 31.75 6.66 -19.45
CA ARG A 57 32.53 6.07 -20.56
C ARG A 57 33.22 7.14 -21.39
N LYS A 58 32.51 8.22 -21.73
CA LYS A 58 33.08 9.36 -22.47
C LYS A 58 34.18 10.07 -21.67
N ALA A 59 33.98 10.26 -20.37
CA ALA A 59 34.96 10.89 -19.50
C ALA A 59 36.26 10.08 -19.41
N ILE A 60 36.18 8.75 -19.25
CA ILE A 60 37.35 7.87 -19.27
C ILE A 60 38.09 7.96 -20.61
N LEU A 61 37.36 7.90 -21.72
CA LEU A 61 37.95 8.00 -23.06
C LEU A 61 38.69 9.33 -23.28
N LEU A 62 38.15 10.44 -22.78
CA LEU A 62 38.81 11.75 -22.84
C LEU A 62 40.10 11.77 -22.00
N ILE A 63 40.09 11.17 -20.81
CA ILE A 63 41.27 11.06 -19.95
C ILE A 63 42.35 10.21 -20.63
N GLU A 64 41.98 9.11 -21.28
CA GLU A 64 42.92 8.23 -21.97
C GLU A 64 43.52 8.87 -23.22
N ASN A 65 42.72 9.60 -24.00
CA ASN A 65 43.22 10.38 -25.12
C ASN A 65 44.18 11.48 -24.66
N SER A 66 43.83 12.20 -23.58
CA SER A 66 44.72 13.22 -23.01
C SER A 66 46.02 12.63 -22.47
N LEU A 67 45.98 11.45 -21.85
CA LEU A 67 47.17 10.74 -21.38
C LEU A 67 48.05 10.33 -22.56
N LYS A 68 47.44 9.84 -23.64
CA LYS A 68 48.15 9.47 -24.88
C LYS A 68 48.86 10.67 -25.48
N ASP A 69 48.17 11.78 -25.69
CA ASP A 69 48.76 13.01 -26.25
C ASP A 69 49.92 13.54 -25.38
N GLN A 70 49.76 13.52 -24.06
CA GLN A 70 50.80 13.93 -23.12
C GLN A 70 51.98 12.97 -23.12
N SER A 71 51.74 11.66 -23.22
CA SER A 71 52.81 10.65 -23.30
C SER A 71 53.63 10.81 -24.58
N GLU A 72 52.99 11.06 -25.73
CA GLU A 72 53.65 11.32 -27.01
C GLU A 72 54.51 12.59 -26.93
N SER A 73 54.02 13.63 -26.23
CA SER A 73 54.80 14.85 -25.99
C SER A 73 56.05 14.62 -25.14
N VAL A 74 55.99 13.70 -24.16
CA VAL A 74 57.15 13.31 -23.33
C VAL A 74 58.17 12.53 -24.15
N PHE A 75 57.72 11.62 -25.02
CA PHE A 75 58.60 10.86 -25.91
C PHE A 75 59.24 11.71 -27.03
N ALA A 76 58.59 12.80 -27.44
CA ALA A 76 59.11 13.70 -28.48
C ALA A 76 60.30 14.58 -28.02
N VAL A 77 60.53 14.72 -26.72
CA VAL A 77 61.63 15.53 -26.18
C VAL A 77 62.96 14.80 -26.32
N GLN A 78 63.93 15.40 -27.01
CA GLN A 78 65.29 14.88 -27.12
C GLN A 78 66.16 15.31 -25.92
N CYS A 79 67.13 14.48 -25.55
CA CYS A 79 68.08 14.79 -24.48
C CYS A 79 68.95 16.01 -24.90
N PRO A 80 68.93 17.10 -24.12
CA PRO A 80 69.78 18.27 -24.38
C PRO A 80 71.28 17.92 -24.36
N PRO A 81 72.09 18.55 -25.23
CA PRO A 81 73.52 18.30 -25.28
C PRO A 81 74.21 18.79 -23.99
N GLY A 82 74.94 17.88 -23.32
CA GLY A 82 75.68 18.16 -22.08
C GLY A 82 74.99 17.67 -20.78
N GLU A 83 73.79 17.11 -20.88
CA GLU A 83 73.04 16.58 -19.73
C GLU A 83 73.37 15.09 -19.47
N ASP A 84 73.37 14.68 -18.20
CA ASP A 84 73.61 13.28 -17.81
C ASP A 84 72.45 12.40 -18.29
N LEU A 85 72.73 11.53 -19.26
CA LEU A 85 71.76 10.67 -19.93
C LEU A 85 70.99 9.77 -18.95
N GLN A 86 71.63 9.30 -17.86
CA GLN A 86 70.94 8.46 -16.87
C GLN A 86 69.95 9.28 -16.04
N ARG A 87 70.36 10.48 -15.60
CA ARG A 87 69.48 11.39 -14.87
C ARG A 87 68.32 11.86 -15.74
N TRP A 88 68.58 12.21 -16.99
CA TRP A 88 67.55 12.64 -17.94
C TRP A 88 66.51 11.53 -18.17
N ARG A 89 66.94 10.28 -18.39
CA ARG A 89 66.02 9.13 -18.51
C ARG A 89 65.20 8.88 -17.24
N SER A 90 65.80 9.03 -16.06
CA SER A 90 65.08 8.94 -14.78
C SER A 90 63.97 9.99 -14.70
N VAL A 91 64.29 11.25 -15.03
CA VAL A 91 63.32 12.36 -14.99
C VAL A 91 62.16 12.15 -15.99
N GLN A 92 62.42 11.65 -17.20
CA GLN A 92 61.34 11.34 -18.14
C GLN A 92 60.49 10.15 -17.66
N SER A 93 61.11 9.14 -17.03
CA SER A 93 60.38 8.02 -16.44
C SER A 93 59.49 8.46 -15.28
N ASP A 94 59.99 9.34 -14.41
CA ASP A 94 59.22 9.87 -13.27
C ASP A 94 58.07 10.76 -13.75
N LYS A 95 58.27 11.56 -14.80
CA LYS A 95 57.20 12.33 -15.45
C LYS A 95 56.12 11.42 -16.03
N MET A 96 56.51 10.33 -16.70
CA MET A 96 55.54 9.37 -17.24
C MET A 96 54.71 8.72 -16.13
N LYS A 97 55.36 8.28 -15.04
CA LYS A 97 54.66 7.71 -13.88
C LYS A 97 53.69 8.71 -13.25
N ALA A 98 54.09 9.96 -13.09
CA ALA A 98 53.22 11.00 -12.53
C ALA A 98 51.97 11.26 -13.41
N LEU A 99 52.13 11.21 -14.74
CA LEU A 99 51.02 11.34 -15.69
C LEU A 99 50.06 10.14 -15.60
N GLU A 100 50.60 8.92 -15.53
CA GLU A 100 49.80 7.70 -15.36
C GLU A 100 49.05 7.69 -14.03
N GLU A 101 49.68 8.09 -12.92
CA GLU A 101 49.06 8.21 -11.61
C GLU A 101 47.95 9.27 -11.59
N SER A 102 48.17 10.42 -12.22
CA SER A 102 47.16 11.48 -12.34
C SER A 102 45.96 11.02 -13.17
N ALA A 103 46.21 10.32 -14.28
CA ALA A 103 45.15 9.74 -15.11
C ALA A 103 44.39 8.62 -14.38
N ALA A 104 45.08 7.76 -13.61
CA ALA A 104 44.46 6.74 -12.77
C ALA A 104 43.53 7.36 -11.71
N LYS A 105 43.98 8.42 -11.05
CA LYS A 105 43.17 9.14 -10.06
C LYS A 105 41.94 9.81 -10.67
N GLY A 106 42.06 10.34 -11.89
CA GLY A 106 40.94 10.90 -12.65
C GLY A 106 39.93 9.87 -13.12
N ARG A 107 40.38 8.65 -13.46
CA ARG A 107 39.52 7.52 -13.87
C ARG A 107 38.74 6.90 -12.71
N GLY A 108 39.32 6.88 -11.50
CA GLY A 108 38.75 6.24 -10.31
C GLY A 108 37.24 6.40 -10.08
N PRO A 109 36.67 7.61 -10.03
CA PRO A 109 35.24 7.78 -9.78
C PRO A 109 34.35 7.25 -10.92
N TYR A 110 34.80 7.38 -12.17
CA TYR A 110 34.06 6.86 -13.33
C TYR A 110 34.18 5.34 -13.44
N ALA A 111 35.34 4.78 -13.12
CA ALA A 111 35.56 3.34 -13.07
C ALA A 111 34.68 2.69 -12.00
N ALA A 112 34.60 3.26 -10.80
CA ALA A 112 33.73 2.75 -9.74
C ALA A 112 32.23 2.80 -10.13
N LEU A 113 31.81 3.81 -10.89
CA LEU A 113 30.44 3.91 -11.39
C LEU A 113 30.14 2.83 -12.45
N LEU A 114 31.11 2.55 -13.34
CA LEU A 114 30.98 1.48 -14.33
C LEU A 114 31.03 0.08 -13.70
N GLU A 115 31.88 -0.13 -12.70
CA GLU A 115 31.93 -1.37 -11.92
C GLU A 115 30.60 -1.63 -11.19
N LEU A 116 29.96 -0.58 -10.65
CA LEU A 116 28.65 -0.70 -10.03
C LEU A 116 27.57 -1.12 -11.05
N GLU A 117 27.58 -0.56 -12.26
CA GLU A 117 26.67 -0.97 -13.34
C GLU A 117 26.94 -2.41 -13.80
N GLU A 118 28.20 -2.83 -13.90
CA GLU A 118 28.58 -4.20 -14.24
C GLU A 118 28.11 -5.20 -13.17
N LEU A 119 28.19 -4.85 -11.89
CA LEU A 119 27.67 -5.67 -10.78
C LEU A 119 26.14 -5.79 -10.81
N HIS A 120 25.43 -4.69 -11.12
CA HIS A 120 23.98 -4.74 -11.31
C HIS A 120 23.60 -5.65 -12.48
N LEU A 121 24.28 -5.51 -13.62
CA LEU A 121 24.05 -6.38 -14.78
C LEU A 121 24.32 -7.85 -14.46
N LEU A 122 25.42 -8.15 -13.76
CA LEU A 122 25.79 -9.51 -13.40
C LEU A 122 24.76 -10.17 -12.47
N TYR A 123 24.33 -9.48 -11.41
CA TYR A 123 23.34 -10.05 -10.51
C TYR A 123 21.92 -10.08 -11.10
N GLU A 124 21.57 -9.15 -12.00
CA GLU A 124 20.35 -9.22 -12.79
C GLU A 124 20.37 -10.43 -13.75
N GLU A 125 21.52 -10.70 -14.39
CA GLU A 125 21.70 -11.84 -15.28
C GLU A 125 21.68 -13.17 -14.51
N GLU A 126 22.33 -13.25 -13.33
CA GLU A 126 22.26 -14.39 -12.43
C GLU A 126 20.83 -14.63 -11.93
N ALA A 127 20.11 -13.58 -11.52
CA ALA A 127 18.71 -13.68 -11.11
C ALA A 127 17.82 -14.14 -12.27
N LYS A 128 18.02 -13.59 -13.46
CA LYS A 128 17.28 -13.98 -14.67
C LYS A 128 17.59 -15.41 -15.10
N HIS A 129 18.84 -15.87 -14.98
CA HIS A 129 19.19 -17.26 -15.25
C HIS A 129 18.56 -18.22 -14.24
N ALA A 130 18.55 -17.88 -12.95
CA ALA A 130 17.87 -18.66 -11.93
C ALA A 130 16.35 -18.68 -12.16
N GLU A 131 15.75 -17.55 -12.57
CA GLU A 131 14.33 -17.46 -12.96
C GLU A 131 14.04 -18.32 -14.20
N LEU A 132 14.84 -18.20 -15.26
CA LEU A 132 14.72 -19.03 -16.47
C LEU A 132 15.00 -20.52 -16.19
N ALA A 133 15.84 -20.84 -15.22
CA ALA A 133 16.06 -22.22 -14.78
C ALA A 133 14.86 -22.73 -13.98
N LEU A 134 14.20 -21.89 -13.17
CA LEU A 134 12.93 -22.23 -12.53
C LEU A 134 11.78 -22.37 -13.54
N GLU A 135 11.79 -21.58 -14.63
CA GLU A 135 10.86 -21.72 -15.77
C GLU A 135 11.20 -22.93 -16.66
N GLY A 136 12.49 -23.25 -16.84
CA GLY A 136 13.00 -24.38 -17.61
C GLY A 136 12.94 -25.71 -16.85
N ILE A 137 12.79 -25.67 -15.52
CA ILE A 137 12.32 -26.77 -14.66
C ILE A 137 10.78 -26.80 -14.72
N GLU A 138 10.19 -26.68 -15.91
CA GLU A 138 8.85 -27.18 -16.16
C GLU A 138 8.90 -28.66 -16.54
N LYS A 139 8.60 -29.46 -15.52
CA LYS A 139 7.74 -30.66 -15.51
C LYS A 139 8.35 -31.71 -14.58
N PRO A 140 7.64 -32.15 -13.53
CA PRO A 140 7.86 -33.50 -13.05
C PRO A 140 7.55 -34.42 -14.25
N SER A 141 8.58 -35.10 -14.76
CA SER A 141 8.38 -36.17 -15.72
C SER A 141 7.57 -37.29 -15.07
N GLU A 142 6.49 -37.67 -15.73
CA GLU A 142 5.95 -39.03 -15.79
C GLU A 142 5.48 -39.69 -14.48
N ARG A 143 4.83 -38.91 -13.59
CA ARG A 143 3.80 -39.44 -12.67
C ARG A 143 2.51 -38.60 -12.56
N THR A 144 2.41 -37.47 -13.26
CA THR A 144 1.25 -36.54 -13.14
C THR A 144 0.14 -36.76 -14.17
N VAL A 145 0.35 -37.59 -15.19
CA VAL A 145 -0.70 -37.86 -16.19
C VAL A 145 -1.86 -38.65 -15.57
N GLU A 146 -1.63 -39.41 -14.49
CA GLU A 146 -2.72 -40.04 -13.75
C GLU A 146 -3.46 -38.99 -12.92
N THR A 147 -2.77 -38.14 -12.15
CA THR A 147 -3.43 -37.20 -11.23
C THR A 147 -4.17 -36.04 -11.89
N GLU A 148 -3.66 -35.46 -12.99
CA GLU A 148 -4.39 -34.37 -13.68
C GLU A 148 -5.64 -34.89 -14.39
N ASN A 149 -5.54 -36.05 -15.06
CA ASN A 149 -6.71 -36.70 -15.66
C ASN A 149 -7.70 -37.20 -14.59
N GLU A 150 -7.21 -37.72 -13.46
CA GLU A 150 -8.06 -38.12 -12.33
C GLU A 150 -8.76 -36.92 -11.68
N VAL A 151 -8.09 -35.78 -11.54
CA VAL A 151 -8.68 -34.54 -11.01
C VAL A 151 -9.72 -33.99 -12.00
N ASP A 152 -9.41 -33.96 -13.31
CA ASP A 152 -10.36 -33.52 -14.33
C ASP A 152 -11.57 -34.47 -14.43
N GLU A 153 -11.37 -35.79 -14.31
CA GLU A 153 -12.44 -36.78 -14.28
C GLU A 153 -13.27 -36.68 -12.99
N TYR A 154 -12.64 -36.49 -11.83
CA TYR A 154 -13.31 -36.27 -10.55
C TYR A 154 -14.16 -35.01 -10.56
N VAL A 155 -13.62 -33.90 -11.07
CA VAL A 155 -14.33 -32.63 -11.20
C VAL A 155 -15.47 -32.78 -12.18
N SER A 156 -15.23 -33.38 -13.35
CA SER A 156 -16.28 -33.63 -14.35
C SER A 156 -17.41 -34.48 -13.78
N SER A 157 -17.08 -35.50 -12.98
CA SER A 157 -18.07 -36.33 -12.25
C SER A 157 -18.85 -35.50 -11.23
N LYS A 158 -18.19 -34.67 -10.44
CA LYS A 158 -18.84 -33.78 -9.45
C LYS A 158 -19.70 -32.72 -10.10
N LEU A 159 -19.30 -32.19 -11.24
CA LEU A 159 -20.09 -31.25 -12.04
C LEU A 159 -21.33 -31.93 -12.63
N GLN A 160 -21.17 -33.15 -13.15
CA GLN A 160 -22.30 -33.94 -13.64
C GLN A 160 -23.28 -34.25 -12.51
N GLU A 161 -22.78 -34.65 -11.34
CA GLU A 161 -23.59 -34.85 -10.14
C GLU A 161 -24.33 -33.55 -9.74
N ALA A 162 -23.64 -32.41 -9.76
CA ALA A 162 -24.22 -31.11 -9.43
C ALA A 162 -25.33 -30.70 -10.42
N LEU A 163 -25.14 -30.98 -11.71
CA LEU A 163 -26.15 -30.75 -12.75
C LEU A 163 -27.38 -31.65 -12.58
N GLU A 164 -27.17 -32.94 -12.35
CA GLU A 164 -28.26 -33.92 -12.24
C GLU A 164 -29.08 -33.73 -10.96
N ARG A 165 -28.40 -33.44 -9.84
CA ARG A 165 -29.03 -33.33 -8.51
C ARG A 165 -29.48 -31.92 -8.17
N ARG A 166 -29.17 -30.92 -9.01
CA ARG A 166 -29.45 -29.49 -8.77
C ARG A 166 -28.95 -29.05 -7.39
N LEU A 167 -27.66 -29.22 -7.17
CA LEU A 167 -27.06 -28.83 -5.89
C LEU A 167 -27.10 -27.31 -5.73
N ASP A 168 -27.37 -26.88 -4.51
CA ASP A 168 -27.30 -25.47 -4.10
C ASP A 168 -25.90 -25.10 -3.61
N THR A 169 -25.10 -26.09 -3.19
CA THR A 169 -23.74 -25.90 -2.66
C THR A 169 -22.79 -26.87 -3.33
N LEU A 170 -21.68 -26.34 -3.85
CA LEU A 170 -20.60 -27.12 -4.44
C LEU A 170 -19.26 -26.67 -3.84
N VAL A 171 -18.59 -27.62 -3.19
CA VAL A 171 -17.29 -27.41 -2.54
C VAL A 171 -16.26 -28.25 -3.27
N LEU A 172 -15.32 -27.58 -3.93
CA LEU A 172 -14.21 -28.16 -4.68
C LEU A 172 -12.88 -27.55 -4.19
N SER A 173 -12.78 -27.30 -2.88
CA SER A 173 -11.58 -26.76 -2.25
C SER A 173 -10.44 -27.77 -2.18
N SER A 174 -9.20 -27.33 -2.32
CA SER A 174 -8.00 -28.19 -2.16
C SER A 174 -7.96 -29.40 -3.10
N GLN A 175 -8.45 -29.25 -4.33
CA GLN A 175 -8.49 -30.31 -5.34
C GLN A 175 -7.37 -30.16 -6.39
N LEU A 176 -6.44 -29.23 -6.20
CA LEU A 176 -5.33 -28.95 -7.13
C LEU A 176 -5.81 -28.55 -8.53
N LEU A 177 -7.00 -27.95 -8.65
CA LEU A 177 -7.60 -27.56 -9.93
C LEU A 177 -6.75 -26.51 -10.62
N SER A 178 -6.35 -26.76 -11.86
CA SER A 178 -5.72 -25.76 -12.73
C SER A 178 -6.75 -24.94 -13.49
N HIS A 179 -7.90 -25.54 -13.83
CA HIS A 179 -8.93 -24.94 -14.67
C HIS A 179 -10.34 -25.32 -14.20
N VAL A 180 -11.31 -24.46 -14.56
CA VAL A 180 -12.74 -24.77 -14.43
C VAL A 180 -13.34 -24.83 -15.84
N PRO A 181 -14.04 -25.92 -16.22
CA PRO A 181 -14.60 -26.06 -17.56
C PRO A 181 -15.80 -25.13 -17.79
N GLU A 182 -16.07 -24.74 -19.04
CA GLU A 182 -17.20 -23.87 -19.38
C GLU A 182 -18.58 -24.47 -19.06
N SER A 183 -18.68 -25.78 -18.93
CA SER A 183 -19.91 -26.47 -18.52
C SER A 183 -20.37 -26.04 -17.12
N PHE A 184 -19.48 -25.47 -16.30
CA PHE A 184 -19.78 -25.00 -14.96
C PHE A 184 -20.93 -23.98 -14.95
N GLY A 185 -20.99 -23.08 -15.94
CA GLY A 185 -22.06 -22.09 -16.08
C GLY A 185 -23.47 -22.66 -16.25
N ARG A 186 -23.62 -23.97 -16.50
CA ARG A 186 -24.93 -24.62 -16.66
C ARG A 186 -25.60 -24.95 -15.34
N ILE A 187 -24.88 -24.93 -14.21
CA ILE A 187 -25.39 -25.31 -12.89
C ILE A 187 -26.14 -24.13 -12.24
N THR A 188 -27.26 -23.72 -12.84
CA THR A 188 -28.00 -22.52 -12.45
C THR A 188 -28.63 -22.59 -11.06
N SER A 189 -28.67 -23.75 -10.41
CA SER A 189 -29.16 -23.93 -9.03
C SER A 189 -28.16 -23.50 -7.96
N LEU A 190 -26.87 -23.35 -8.28
CA LEU A 190 -25.85 -23.07 -7.26
C LEU A 190 -26.08 -21.71 -6.58
N ILE A 191 -26.00 -21.76 -5.26
CA ILE A 191 -26.04 -20.63 -4.33
C ILE A 191 -24.65 -20.41 -3.72
N VAL A 192 -23.94 -21.49 -3.38
CA VAL A 192 -22.61 -21.43 -2.76
C VAL A 192 -21.62 -22.21 -3.60
N LEU A 193 -20.53 -21.56 -4.00
CA LEU A 193 -19.42 -22.16 -4.71
C LEU A 193 -18.11 -21.89 -3.97
N ASN A 194 -17.45 -22.96 -3.54
CA ASN A 194 -16.12 -22.89 -2.98
C ASN A 194 -15.10 -23.58 -3.90
N LEU A 195 -14.19 -22.79 -4.45
CA LEU A 195 -13.06 -23.18 -5.30
C LEU A 195 -11.71 -22.81 -4.64
N SER A 196 -11.69 -22.62 -3.32
CA SER A 196 -10.52 -22.18 -2.57
C SER A 196 -9.35 -23.18 -2.62
N ASN A 197 -8.13 -22.68 -2.40
CA ASN A 197 -6.93 -23.50 -2.25
C ASN A 197 -6.68 -24.42 -3.46
N ASN A 198 -6.81 -23.86 -4.66
CA ASN A 198 -6.54 -24.55 -5.92
C ASN A 198 -5.40 -23.83 -6.67
N ARG A 199 -5.25 -24.11 -7.96
CA ARG A 199 -4.21 -23.54 -8.84
C ARG A 199 -4.86 -22.83 -10.03
N LEU A 200 -6.06 -22.27 -9.85
CA LEU A 200 -6.80 -21.64 -10.93
C LEU A 200 -6.08 -20.39 -11.42
N GLU A 201 -5.71 -20.35 -12.70
CA GLU A 201 -5.09 -19.19 -13.33
C GLU A 201 -6.12 -18.21 -13.90
N PHE A 202 -7.27 -18.74 -14.32
CA PHE A 202 -8.40 -17.96 -14.83
C PHE A 202 -9.74 -18.58 -14.44
N LEU A 203 -10.77 -17.75 -14.47
CA LEU A 203 -12.16 -18.15 -14.30
C LEU A 203 -12.88 -17.99 -15.65
N PRO A 204 -13.61 -19.00 -16.15
CA PRO A 204 -14.27 -18.92 -17.45
C PRO A 204 -15.45 -17.94 -17.42
N ASP A 205 -15.75 -17.31 -18.56
CA ASP A 205 -16.89 -16.38 -18.67
C ASP A 205 -18.25 -17.02 -18.39
N SER A 206 -18.31 -18.34 -18.52
CA SER A 206 -19.48 -19.14 -18.17
C SER A 206 -19.90 -18.99 -16.69
N ILE A 207 -19.05 -18.47 -15.80
CA ILE A 207 -19.42 -18.20 -14.40
C ILE A 207 -20.69 -17.35 -14.29
N ALA A 208 -20.92 -16.44 -15.24
CA ALA A 208 -22.14 -15.63 -15.31
C ALA A 208 -23.44 -16.44 -15.44
N GLY A 209 -23.36 -17.70 -15.87
CA GLY A 209 -24.51 -18.61 -15.92
C GLY A 209 -25.02 -19.03 -14.54
N LEU A 210 -24.23 -18.85 -13.47
CA LEU A 210 -24.61 -19.13 -12.09
C LEU A 210 -25.50 -18.02 -11.51
N VAL A 211 -26.65 -17.79 -12.14
CA VAL A 211 -27.55 -16.66 -11.87
C VAL A 211 -28.11 -16.59 -10.44
N ASN A 212 -28.03 -17.69 -9.69
CA ASN A 212 -28.47 -17.77 -8.29
C ASN A 212 -27.32 -17.72 -7.28
N LEU A 213 -26.07 -17.55 -7.74
CA LEU A 213 -24.91 -17.61 -6.86
C LEU A 213 -24.91 -16.42 -5.90
N GLU A 214 -24.81 -16.75 -4.61
CA GLU A 214 -24.74 -15.80 -3.51
C GLU A 214 -23.34 -15.75 -2.93
N VAL A 215 -22.66 -16.89 -2.77
CA VAL A 215 -21.32 -16.97 -2.18
C VAL A 215 -20.35 -17.57 -3.17
N LEU A 216 -19.27 -16.85 -3.45
CA LEU A 216 -18.15 -17.32 -4.28
C LEU A 216 -16.83 -17.19 -3.51
N ASP A 217 -16.22 -18.32 -3.21
CA ASP A 217 -14.90 -18.40 -2.58
C ASP A 217 -13.86 -18.91 -3.58
N LEU A 218 -12.92 -18.03 -3.93
CA LEU A 218 -11.79 -18.24 -4.83
C LEU A 218 -10.44 -18.01 -4.13
N GLN A 219 -10.42 -18.00 -2.79
CA GLN A 219 -9.19 -17.69 -2.05
C GLN A 219 -8.07 -18.68 -2.37
N HIS A 220 -6.81 -18.22 -2.27
CA HIS A 220 -5.62 -19.05 -2.46
C HIS A 220 -5.63 -19.79 -3.81
N ASN A 221 -5.62 -19.01 -4.89
CA ASN A 221 -5.50 -19.47 -6.28
C ASN A 221 -4.39 -18.66 -6.98
N GLN A 222 -4.29 -18.75 -8.32
CA GLN A 222 -3.28 -18.06 -9.12
C GLN A 222 -3.94 -17.07 -10.09
N LEU A 223 -5.13 -16.55 -9.76
CA LEU A 223 -5.91 -15.69 -10.64
C LEU A 223 -5.18 -14.36 -10.85
N LYS A 224 -4.91 -14.04 -12.11
CA LYS A 224 -4.34 -12.74 -12.52
C LYS A 224 -5.42 -11.69 -12.79
N LEU A 225 -6.59 -12.16 -13.23
CA LEU A 225 -7.75 -11.35 -13.58
C LEU A 225 -9.04 -12.08 -13.17
N LEU A 226 -10.08 -11.31 -12.88
CA LEU A 226 -11.45 -11.82 -12.85
C LEU A 226 -12.13 -11.49 -14.18
N PRO A 227 -12.99 -12.38 -14.71
CA PRO A 227 -13.68 -12.15 -15.96
C PRO A 227 -14.72 -11.03 -15.81
N ASP A 228 -14.90 -10.20 -16.84
CA ASP A 228 -15.89 -9.12 -16.84
C ASP A 228 -17.33 -9.63 -16.64
N SER A 229 -17.58 -10.87 -17.03
CA SER A 229 -18.85 -11.56 -16.85
C SER A 229 -19.25 -11.75 -15.36
N ILE A 230 -18.31 -11.61 -14.41
CA ILE A 230 -18.61 -11.68 -12.96
C ILE A 230 -19.70 -10.68 -12.54
N GLY A 231 -19.77 -9.52 -13.22
CA GLY A 231 -20.77 -8.48 -12.97
C GLY A 231 -22.22 -8.88 -13.28
N LEU A 232 -22.43 -10.06 -13.88
CA LEU A 232 -23.77 -10.60 -14.16
C LEU A 232 -24.35 -11.37 -12.97
N LEU A 233 -23.55 -11.66 -11.94
CA LEU A 233 -23.96 -12.36 -10.73
C LEU A 233 -24.73 -11.43 -9.78
N SER A 234 -25.95 -11.05 -10.19
CA SER A 234 -26.78 -10.05 -9.49
C SER A 234 -27.18 -10.40 -8.05
N LYS A 235 -27.08 -11.68 -7.65
CA LYS A 235 -27.37 -12.15 -6.28
C LYS A 235 -26.13 -12.35 -5.41
N LEU A 236 -24.92 -12.12 -5.96
CA LEU A 236 -23.68 -12.35 -5.24
C LEU A 236 -23.61 -11.44 -4.02
N ASN A 237 -23.58 -12.04 -2.84
CA ASN A 237 -23.52 -11.39 -1.54
C ASN A 237 -22.11 -11.37 -0.96
N SER A 238 -21.30 -12.38 -1.27
CA SER A 238 -19.97 -12.58 -0.70
C SER A 238 -19.02 -13.06 -1.76
N LEU A 239 -17.93 -12.32 -1.95
CA LEU A 239 -16.85 -12.67 -2.86
C LEU A 239 -15.53 -12.65 -2.10
N ASP A 240 -14.88 -13.81 -2.02
CA ASP A 240 -13.51 -13.94 -1.54
C ASP A 240 -12.58 -14.30 -2.70
N VAL A 241 -11.63 -13.43 -2.99
CA VAL A 241 -10.57 -13.60 -3.98
C VAL A 241 -9.19 -13.41 -3.36
N SER A 242 -9.09 -13.59 -2.04
CA SER A 242 -7.86 -13.37 -1.29
C SER A 242 -6.74 -14.34 -1.68
N GLY A 243 -5.48 -13.93 -1.55
CA GLY A 243 -4.35 -14.81 -1.87
C GLY A 243 -4.28 -15.19 -3.34
N ASN A 244 -4.48 -14.23 -4.24
CA ASN A 244 -4.36 -14.39 -5.70
C ASN A 244 -3.30 -13.40 -6.25
N GLN A 245 -3.23 -13.23 -7.57
CA GLN A 245 -2.29 -12.33 -8.26
C GLN A 245 -3.03 -11.19 -8.98
N LEU A 246 -4.20 -10.77 -8.47
CA LEU A 246 -5.03 -9.77 -9.11
C LEU A 246 -4.37 -8.40 -9.06
N ARG A 247 -4.20 -7.76 -10.21
CA ARG A 247 -3.71 -6.36 -10.30
C ARG A 247 -4.83 -5.34 -10.35
N VAL A 248 -5.99 -5.74 -10.87
CA VAL A 248 -7.18 -4.89 -11.07
C VAL A 248 -8.44 -5.72 -10.84
N LEU A 249 -9.47 -5.12 -10.24
CA LEU A 249 -10.83 -5.68 -10.21
C LEU A 249 -11.63 -5.15 -11.42
N PRO A 250 -12.36 -6.01 -12.16
CA PRO A 250 -13.10 -5.59 -13.34
C PRO A 250 -14.20 -4.60 -12.94
N ALA A 251 -14.36 -3.52 -13.73
CA ALA A 251 -15.36 -2.49 -13.44
C ALA A 251 -16.80 -3.05 -13.41
N SER A 252 -17.04 -4.15 -14.13
CA SER A 252 -18.32 -4.84 -14.12
C SER A 252 -18.70 -5.42 -12.76
N LEU A 253 -17.74 -5.71 -11.86
CA LEU A 253 -18.03 -6.24 -10.52
C LEU A 253 -18.92 -5.27 -9.72
N GLY A 254 -18.86 -3.97 -9.99
CA GLY A 254 -19.76 -3.00 -9.38
C GLY A 254 -21.25 -3.24 -9.69
N ARG A 255 -21.57 -3.98 -10.76
CA ARG A 255 -22.96 -4.39 -11.08
C ARG A 255 -23.52 -5.45 -10.12
N CYS A 256 -22.68 -6.10 -9.32
CA CYS A 256 -23.11 -6.99 -8.24
C CYS A 256 -23.67 -6.16 -7.07
N SER A 257 -24.82 -5.54 -7.26
CA SER A 257 -25.42 -4.59 -6.30
C SER A 257 -25.85 -5.25 -4.99
N ALA A 258 -25.98 -6.57 -4.95
CA ALA A 258 -26.26 -7.34 -3.74
C ALA A 258 -25.01 -7.62 -2.87
N LEU A 259 -23.81 -7.23 -3.32
CA LEU A 259 -22.56 -7.57 -2.64
C LEU A 259 -22.48 -6.88 -1.26
N VAL A 260 -22.31 -7.70 -0.22
CA VAL A 260 -22.20 -7.32 1.18
C VAL A 260 -20.77 -7.45 1.68
N GLU A 261 -20.05 -8.48 1.23
CA GLU A 261 -18.68 -8.76 1.62
C GLU A 261 -17.77 -8.93 0.39
N LEU A 262 -16.69 -8.14 0.35
CA LEU A 262 -15.63 -8.26 -0.63
C LEU A 262 -14.29 -8.40 0.09
N ILE A 263 -13.68 -9.58 -0.07
CA ILE A 263 -12.40 -9.95 0.50
C ILE A 263 -11.41 -10.12 -0.66
N ALA A 264 -10.46 -9.20 -0.80
CA ALA A 264 -9.44 -9.23 -1.86
C ALA A 264 -8.04 -8.90 -1.32
N ASN A 265 -7.78 -9.24 -0.07
CA ASN A 265 -6.46 -9.13 0.56
C ASN A 265 -5.43 -10.11 -0.05
N PHE A 266 -4.15 -9.86 0.20
CA PHE A 266 -3.04 -10.65 -0.37
C PHE A 266 -3.14 -10.79 -1.90
N ASN A 267 -3.17 -9.65 -2.58
CA ASN A 267 -3.18 -9.56 -4.04
C ASN A 267 -2.16 -8.50 -4.50
N GLU A 268 -2.19 -8.14 -5.78
CA GLU A 268 -1.34 -7.11 -6.36
C GLU A 268 -2.11 -5.86 -6.77
N LEU A 269 -3.26 -5.57 -6.13
CA LEU A 269 -4.15 -4.50 -6.56
C LEU A 269 -3.45 -3.14 -6.46
N GLU A 270 -3.36 -2.42 -7.57
CA GLU A 270 -2.70 -1.12 -7.64
C GLU A 270 -3.67 0.04 -7.41
N MET A 271 -4.95 -0.18 -7.70
CA MET A 271 -5.99 0.85 -7.66
C MET A 271 -7.37 0.28 -7.37
N TRP A 272 -8.18 1.07 -6.65
CA TRP A 272 -9.60 0.81 -6.44
C TRP A 272 -10.45 1.53 -7.51
N PRO A 273 -11.39 0.84 -8.19
CA PRO A 273 -12.21 1.48 -9.22
C PRO A 273 -13.07 2.62 -8.69
N SER A 274 -13.10 3.76 -9.41
CA SER A 274 -13.86 4.94 -9.01
C SER A 274 -15.36 4.70 -8.94
N ASP A 275 -15.90 3.78 -9.73
CA ASP A 275 -17.34 3.62 -9.84
C ASP A 275 -17.92 2.71 -8.74
N PHE A 276 -17.08 1.91 -8.08
CA PHE A 276 -17.54 0.94 -7.07
C PHE A 276 -18.24 1.60 -5.89
N GLY A 277 -17.78 2.79 -5.50
CA GLY A 277 -18.40 3.57 -4.43
C GLY A 277 -19.89 3.87 -4.65
N PHE A 278 -20.28 4.14 -5.90
CA PHE A 278 -21.66 4.46 -6.26
C PHE A 278 -22.50 3.22 -6.56
N GLN A 279 -21.85 2.11 -6.93
CA GLN A 279 -22.53 0.91 -7.44
C GLN A 279 -22.74 -0.15 -6.33
N LEU A 280 -21.77 -0.32 -5.42
CA LEU A 280 -21.80 -1.32 -4.35
C LEU A 280 -22.43 -0.78 -3.06
N SER A 281 -23.66 -0.27 -3.16
CA SER A 281 -24.33 0.43 -2.05
C SER A 281 -24.65 -0.43 -0.82
N ASN A 282 -24.66 -1.76 -0.97
CA ASN A 282 -24.90 -2.72 0.12
C ASN A 282 -23.63 -3.25 0.79
N LEU A 283 -22.44 -2.82 0.34
CA LEU A 283 -21.18 -3.37 0.83
C LEU A 283 -20.96 -2.97 2.30
N GLN A 284 -20.78 -3.97 3.17
CA GLN A 284 -20.58 -3.81 4.61
C GLN A 284 -19.15 -4.14 5.02
N ILE A 285 -18.50 -5.08 4.33
CA ILE A 285 -17.14 -5.53 4.66
C ILE A 285 -16.28 -5.40 3.40
N LEU A 286 -15.21 -4.61 3.50
CA LEU A 286 -14.21 -4.46 2.47
C LEU A 286 -12.82 -4.71 3.06
N ARG A 287 -12.17 -5.80 2.65
CA ARG A 287 -10.80 -6.15 3.04
C ARG A 287 -9.89 -6.15 1.83
N LEU A 288 -8.93 -5.23 1.80
CA LEU A 288 -7.96 -5.01 0.73
C LEU A 288 -6.52 -4.96 1.26
N HIS A 289 -6.27 -5.48 2.45
CA HIS A 289 -4.94 -5.44 3.05
C HIS A 289 -3.92 -6.27 2.27
N LEU A 290 -2.62 -5.97 2.44
CA LEU A 290 -1.53 -6.64 1.71
C LEU A 290 -1.73 -6.57 0.19
N ASN A 291 -1.84 -5.34 -0.32
CA ASN A 291 -1.94 -5.00 -1.74
C ASN A 291 -0.95 -3.87 -2.08
N LYS A 292 -1.09 -3.27 -3.27
CA LYS A 292 -0.21 -2.20 -3.78
C LYS A 292 -0.98 -0.87 -3.96
N LEU A 293 -2.10 -0.67 -3.26
CA LEU A 293 -2.96 0.50 -3.44
C LEU A 293 -2.24 1.80 -3.06
N THR A 294 -2.26 2.79 -3.95
CA THR A 294 -1.60 4.09 -3.73
C THR A 294 -2.55 5.17 -3.21
N CYS A 295 -3.84 5.06 -3.54
CA CYS A 295 -4.90 5.94 -3.04
C CYS A 295 -6.25 5.22 -3.04
N LEU A 296 -7.18 5.75 -2.25
CA LEU A 296 -8.60 5.42 -2.32
C LEU A 296 -9.32 6.58 -3.02
N PRO A 297 -10.12 6.33 -4.07
CA PRO A 297 -10.85 7.40 -4.75
C PRO A 297 -11.94 7.99 -3.82
N PRO A 298 -12.36 9.25 -4.04
CA PRO A 298 -13.39 9.88 -3.22
C PRO A 298 -14.72 9.11 -3.15
N SER A 299 -15.01 8.30 -4.18
CA SER A 299 -16.21 7.48 -4.21
C SER A 299 -16.27 6.42 -3.09
N VAL A 300 -15.15 6.03 -2.48
CA VAL A 300 -15.18 5.14 -1.30
C VAL A 300 -16.08 5.69 -0.19
N GLY A 301 -16.18 7.01 -0.06
CA GLY A 301 -17.10 7.67 0.89
C GLY A 301 -18.60 7.48 0.60
N GLU A 302 -18.98 6.97 -0.58
CA GLU A 302 -20.38 6.66 -0.92
C GLU A 302 -20.82 5.25 -0.54
N LEU A 303 -19.91 4.42 -0.01
CA LEU A 303 -20.23 3.09 0.54
C LEU A 303 -20.93 3.21 1.90
N ARG A 304 -22.11 3.83 1.95
CA ARG A 304 -22.79 4.21 3.21
C ARG A 304 -23.16 3.05 4.13
N ALA A 305 -23.22 1.82 3.60
CA ALA A 305 -23.45 0.61 4.38
C ALA A 305 -22.16 0.03 5.02
N LEU A 306 -20.98 0.57 4.68
CA LEU A 306 -19.70 0.00 5.08
C LEU A 306 -19.50 0.07 6.59
N ARG A 307 -19.15 -1.07 7.18
CA ARG A 307 -18.91 -1.27 8.62
C ARG A 307 -17.44 -1.60 8.91
N VAL A 308 -16.79 -2.30 8.00
CA VAL A 308 -15.39 -2.71 8.13
C VAL A 308 -14.65 -2.30 6.87
N LEU A 309 -13.64 -1.45 7.04
CA LEU A 309 -12.68 -1.10 6.00
C LEU A 309 -11.28 -1.46 6.49
N ASP A 310 -10.67 -2.43 5.84
CA ASP A 310 -9.33 -2.87 6.14
C ASP A 310 -8.44 -2.73 4.90
N VAL A 311 -7.50 -1.80 4.96
CA VAL A 311 -6.55 -1.46 3.90
C VAL A 311 -5.12 -1.44 4.41
N HIS A 312 -4.82 -2.16 5.48
CA HIS A 312 -3.47 -2.20 6.05
C HIS A 312 -2.44 -2.85 5.12
N PHE A 313 -1.14 -2.59 5.31
CA PHE A 313 -0.09 -3.06 4.39
C PHE A 313 -0.37 -2.74 2.91
N ASN A 314 -0.56 -1.45 2.63
CA ASN A 314 -0.66 -0.92 1.27
C ASN A 314 0.40 0.18 1.06
N LYS A 315 0.22 1.02 0.03
CA LYS A 315 1.08 2.16 -0.29
C LYS A 315 0.29 3.47 -0.27
N LEU A 316 -0.73 3.56 0.59
CA LEU A 316 -1.63 4.70 0.63
C LEU A 316 -0.90 5.96 1.08
N ARG A 317 -1.11 7.06 0.35
CA ARG A 317 -0.59 8.39 0.74
C ARG A 317 -1.46 9.12 1.77
N GLY A 318 -2.69 8.66 1.95
CA GLY A 318 -3.69 9.29 2.80
C GLY A 318 -5.09 8.78 2.48
N LEU A 319 -6.08 9.27 3.22
CA LEU A 319 -7.49 9.00 3.00
C LEU A 319 -8.18 10.17 2.28
N PRO A 320 -9.18 9.91 1.41
CA PRO A 320 -9.97 10.98 0.82
C PRO A 320 -10.80 11.68 1.90
N SER A 321 -11.06 12.98 1.73
CA SER A 321 -11.91 13.75 2.66
C SER A 321 -13.35 13.23 2.72
N THR A 322 -13.82 12.48 1.72
CA THR A 322 -15.14 11.84 1.74
C THR A 322 -15.23 10.65 2.69
N ILE A 323 -14.13 10.19 3.29
CA ILE A 323 -14.15 9.07 4.26
C ILE A 323 -15.13 9.34 5.41
N GLY A 324 -15.27 10.60 5.84
CA GLY A 324 -16.21 11.01 6.90
C GLY A 324 -17.68 10.75 6.59
N ASN A 325 -18.05 10.51 5.32
CA ASN A 325 -19.42 10.14 4.95
C ASN A 325 -19.80 8.72 5.43
N LEU A 326 -18.82 7.88 5.77
CA LEU A 326 -19.01 6.49 6.22
C LEU A 326 -19.47 6.42 7.68
N THR A 327 -20.61 7.02 7.97
CA THR A 327 -21.15 7.14 9.33
C THR A 327 -21.49 5.80 10.02
N ASN A 328 -21.61 4.71 9.27
CA ASN A 328 -21.82 3.34 9.78
C ASN A 328 -20.50 2.57 10.00
N LEU A 329 -19.35 3.15 9.66
CA LEU A 329 -18.05 2.49 9.77
C LEU A 329 -17.71 2.26 11.24
N SER A 330 -17.40 1.01 11.58
CA SER A 330 -17.13 0.56 12.95
C SER A 330 -15.67 0.18 13.16
N ILE A 331 -15.00 -0.33 12.12
CA ILE A 331 -13.61 -0.75 12.13
C ILE A 331 -12.92 -0.12 10.92
N LEU A 332 -11.86 0.63 11.18
CA LEU A 332 -10.98 1.20 10.16
C LEU A 332 -9.53 0.81 10.47
N ASP A 333 -8.94 -0.01 9.61
CA ASP A 333 -7.52 -0.35 9.68
C ASP A 333 -6.80 0.21 8.44
N VAL A 334 -5.91 1.16 8.68
CA VAL A 334 -5.06 1.81 7.67
C VAL A 334 -3.59 1.72 8.09
N SER A 335 -3.26 0.78 8.97
CA SER A 335 -1.91 0.60 9.48
C SER A 335 -0.92 0.17 8.38
N SER A 336 0.38 0.35 8.64
CA SER A 336 1.43 -0.19 7.77
C SER A 336 1.38 0.33 6.33
N ASN A 337 1.12 1.63 6.12
CA ASN A 337 1.31 2.30 4.82
C ASN A 337 2.66 3.04 4.71
N PHE A 338 3.47 2.98 5.78
CA PHE A 338 4.92 3.24 5.96
C PHE A 338 5.57 4.50 5.35
N LYS A 339 5.40 4.77 4.05
CA LYS A 339 6.25 5.75 3.33
C LYS A 339 5.60 7.13 3.18
N ASP A 340 4.33 7.18 2.78
CA ASP A 340 3.71 8.42 2.31
C ASP A 340 2.47 8.85 3.13
N PHE A 341 1.98 8.01 4.05
CA PHE A 341 0.79 8.30 4.84
C PHE A 341 1.10 9.31 5.95
N ALA A 342 1.04 10.60 5.62
CA ALA A 342 1.52 11.68 6.49
C ALA A 342 0.42 12.41 7.28
N ALA A 343 -0.83 12.36 6.83
CA ALA A 343 -1.95 13.06 7.47
C ALA A 343 -3.29 12.32 7.29
N LEU A 344 -4.18 12.52 8.26
CA LEU A 344 -5.58 12.16 8.15
C LEU A 344 -6.42 13.40 7.76
N PRO A 345 -7.49 13.23 6.98
CA PRO A 345 -8.42 14.33 6.73
C PRO A 345 -9.21 14.69 7.99
N ASP A 346 -9.57 15.96 8.15
CA ASP A 346 -10.42 16.44 9.25
C ASP A 346 -11.76 15.70 9.33
N SER A 347 -12.27 15.20 8.21
CA SER A 347 -13.51 14.43 8.16
C SER A 347 -13.44 13.07 8.85
N VAL A 348 -12.25 12.59 9.27
CA VAL A 348 -12.15 11.36 10.08
C VAL A 348 -12.97 11.49 11.37
N GLY A 349 -13.13 12.71 11.90
CA GLY A 349 -13.97 13.00 13.07
C GLY A 349 -15.48 12.85 12.84
N ASP A 350 -15.92 12.67 11.59
CA ASP A 350 -17.34 12.42 11.24
C ASP A 350 -17.73 10.94 11.30
N LEU A 351 -16.77 10.03 11.53
CA LEU A 351 -17.00 8.59 11.66
C LEU A 351 -17.64 8.22 13.01
N VAL A 352 -18.85 8.72 13.26
CA VAL A 352 -19.52 8.67 14.58
C VAL A 352 -19.73 7.25 15.14
N SER A 353 -19.79 6.23 14.28
CA SER A 353 -19.95 4.83 14.71
C SER A 353 -18.62 4.09 14.92
N LEU A 354 -17.47 4.75 14.73
CA LEU A 354 -16.17 4.10 14.77
C LEU A 354 -15.84 3.61 16.18
N THR A 355 -15.44 2.34 16.27
CA THR A 355 -15.10 1.67 17.52
C THR A 355 -13.65 1.23 17.57
N GLU A 356 -13.07 0.89 16.42
CA GLU A 356 -11.67 0.46 16.30
C GLU A 356 -11.00 1.24 15.16
N LEU A 357 -9.89 1.89 15.50
CA LEU A 357 -9.06 2.65 14.56
C LEU A 357 -7.59 2.24 14.74
N ASP A 358 -7.02 1.65 13.69
CA ASP A 358 -5.60 1.30 13.66
C ASP A 358 -4.88 2.18 12.63
N LEU A 359 -3.96 3.00 13.14
CA LEU A 359 -3.13 3.95 12.39
C LEU A 359 -1.63 3.63 12.54
N SER A 360 -1.29 2.49 13.14
CA SER A 360 0.08 2.13 13.46
C SER A 360 0.96 2.03 12.20
N PHE A 361 2.27 2.23 12.36
CA PHE A 361 3.26 2.09 11.29
C PHE A 361 3.00 2.99 10.06
N ASN A 362 2.80 4.28 10.32
CA ASN A 362 2.61 5.33 9.31
C ASN A 362 3.59 6.49 9.56
N GLN A 363 3.42 7.61 8.84
CA GLN A 363 4.25 8.81 8.99
C GLN A 363 3.43 9.98 9.55
N LEU A 364 2.48 9.69 10.44
CA LEU A 364 1.61 10.73 11.02
C LEU A 364 2.40 11.62 11.97
N HIS A 365 2.43 12.92 11.67
CA HIS A 365 2.98 13.94 12.57
C HIS A 365 1.94 14.49 13.55
N GLU A 366 0.69 14.57 13.12
CA GLU A 366 -0.40 15.03 13.96
C GLU A 366 -1.69 14.28 13.64
N LEU A 367 -2.55 14.16 14.66
CA LEU A 367 -3.94 13.75 14.49
C LEU A 367 -4.81 15.00 14.31
N PRO A 368 -5.78 14.99 13.39
CA PRO A 368 -6.70 16.11 13.23
C PRO A 368 -7.52 16.28 14.51
N ILE A 369 -7.73 17.54 14.91
CA ILE A 369 -8.40 17.87 16.17
C ILE A 369 -9.83 17.28 16.21
N SER A 370 -10.45 17.14 15.04
CA SER A 370 -11.76 16.53 14.87
C SER A 370 -11.84 15.08 15.35
N ILE A 371 -10.72 14.36 15.47
CA ILE A 371 -10.70 12.98 16.00
C ILE A 371 -11.31 12.93 17.41
N GLY A 372 -11.22 14.01 18.19
CA GLY A 372 -11.86 14.13 19.51
C GLY A 372 -13.39 13.96 19.50
N ARG A 373 -14.04 14.00 18.33
CA ARG A 373 -15.48 13.77 18.15
C ARG A 373 -15.87 12.29 18.14
N LEU A 374 -14.91 11.36 18.02
CA LEU A 374 -15.16 9.92 17.96
C LEU A 374 -15.49 9.33 19.34
N THR A 375 -16.68 9.63 19.83
CA THR A 375 -17.15 9.26 21.19
C THR A 375 -17.36 7.76 21.41
N ASN A 376 -17.47 6.97 20.34
CA ASN A 376 -17.67 5.52 20.42
C ASN A 376 -16.36 4.71 20.30
N LEU A 377 -15.21 5.38 20.18
CA LEU A 377 -13.92 4.73 19.95
C LEU A 377 -13.45 3.97 21.20
N LYS A 378 -13.21 2.67 21.05
CA LYS A 378 -12.80 1.74 22.12
C LYS A 378 -11.37 1.25 21.96
N LYS A 379 -10.83 1.31 20.74
CA LYS A 379 -9.46 0.93 20.42
C LYS A 379 -8.89 1.94 19.45
N LEU A 380 -7.77 2.53 19.85
CA LEU A 380 -6.95 3.40 19.02
C LEU A 380 -5.52 2.89 19.11
N LYS A 381 -4.91 2.59 17.98
CA LYS A 381 -3.49 2.24 17.88
C LYS A 381 -2.78 3.27 17.05
N LEU A 382 -1.68 3.79 17.59
CA LEU A 382 -0.87 4.87 17.03
C LEU A 382 0.61 4.52 16.96
N ASP A 383 0.96 3.27 17.28
CA ASP A 383 2.34 2.80 17.41
C ASP A 383 3.15 3.11 16.15
N GLU A 384 4.44 3.41 16.31
CA GLU A 384 5.36 3.64 15.18
C GLU A 384 4.89 4.75 14.21
N ASN A 385 4.59 5.93 14.78
CA ASN A 385 4.37 7.18 14.04
C ASN A 385 5.22 8.31 14.65
N PRO A 386 5.73 9.26 13.85
CA PRO A 386 6.47 10.43 14.34
C PRO A 386 5.53 11.53 14.91
N LEU A 387 4.63 11.15 15.81
CA LEU A 387 3.59 12.04 16.36
C LEU A 387 4.19 13.14 17.26
N VAL A 388 3.77 14.37 16.99
CA VAL A 388 3.98 15.56 17.82
C VAL A 388 2.71 15.91 18.57
N VAL A 389 1.54 15.70 17.94
CA VAL A 389 0.21 15.98 18.52
C VAL A 389 -0.71 14.78 18.27
N PRO A 390 -1.15 14.05 19.30
CA PRO A 390 -0.81 14.21 20.73
C PRO A 390 0.67 13.87 21.01
N PRO A 391 1.29 14.49 22.04
CA PRO A 391 2.61 14.10 22.52
C PRO A 391 2.67 12.62 22.89
N MET A 392 3.81 11.97 22.67
CA MET A 392 3.98 10.54 22.91
C MET A 392 3.69 10.14 24.36
N GLU A 393 3.94 11.03 25.33
CA GLU A 393 3.61 10.78 26.74
C GLU A 393 2.11 10.57 26.96
N ILE A 394 1.25 11.19 26.15
CA ILE A 394 -0.21 11.00 26.18
C ILE A 394 -0.58 9.71 25.46
N VAL A 395 0.08 9.40 24.35
CA VAL A 395 -0.16 8.17 23.57
C VAL A 395 0.11 6.92 24.42
N GLU A 396 1.21 6.91 25.18
CA GLU A 396 1.59 5.79 26.06
C GLU A 396 0.61 5.54 27.21
N GLN A 397 -0.20 6.53 27.61
CA GLN A 397 -1.22 6.39 28.64
C GLN A 397 -2.50 5.69 28.14
N GLY A 398 -2.60 5.45 26.83
CA GLY A 398 -3.69 4.73 26.20
C GLY A 398 -4.77 5.62 25.59
N HIS A 399 -5.67 4.98 24.84
CA HIS A 399 -6.61 5.68 23.96
C HIS A 399 -7.56 6.64 24.69
N GLU A 400 -8.04 6.32 25.89
CA GLU A 400 -8.99 7.19 26.63
C GLU A 400 -8.39 8.57 26.92
N VAL A 401 -7.10 8.62 27.29
CA VAL A 401 -6.40 9.87 27.59
C VAL A 401 -6.12 10.65 26.31
N VAL A 402 -5.71 9.97 25.23
CA VAL A 402 -5.55 10.57 23.90
C VAL A 402 -6.86 11.22 23.45
N MET A 403 -7.97 10.49 23.52
CA MET A 403 -9.27 10.99 23.09
C MET A 403 -9.72 12.19 23.92
N LYS A 404 -9.50 12.16 25.24
CA LYS A 404 -9.76 13.31 26.12
C LYS A 404 -8.96 14.54 25.71
N TYR A 405 -7.65 14.38 25.52
CA TYR A 405 -6.76 15.47 25.11
C TYR A 405 -7.20 16.08 23.77
N MET A 406 -7.48 15.24 22.76
CA MET A 406 -7.93 15.70 21.45
C MET A 406 -9.30 16.41 21.52
N ALA A 407 -10.20 15.95 22.39
CA ALA A 407 -11.51 16.57 22.56
C ALA A 407 -11.47 17.91 23.32
N GLU A 408 -10.52 18.07 24.26
CA GLU A 408 -10.22 19.35 24.89
C GLU A 408 -9.67 20.35 23.87
N LEU A 409 -8.69 19.94 23.03
CA LEU A 409 -8.18 20.76 21.93
C LEU A 409 -9.28 21.16 20.94
N TRP A 410 -10.21 20.25 20.63
CA TRP A 410 -11.36 20.55 19.78
C TRP A 410 -12.23 21.64 20.38
N THR A 411 -12.53 21.53 21.67
CA THR A 411 -13.37 22.50 22.38
C THR A 411 -12.70 23.87 22.48
N GLU A 412 -11.39 23.91 22.70
CA GLU A 412 -10.61 25.16 22.70
C GLU A 412 -10.59 25.82 21.32
N SER A 413 -10.40 25.03 20.26
CA SER A 413 -10.44 25.50 18.89
C SER A 413 -11.81 26.14 18.55
N LEU A 414 -12.91 25.51 18.95
CA LEU A 414 -14.26 26.05 18.77
C LEU A 414 -14.46 27.38 19.51
N LYS A 415 -14.04 27.48 20.79
CA LYS A 415 -14.14 28.72 21.57
C LYS A 415 -13.35 29.86 20.92
N SER A 416 -12.12 29.58 20.50
CA SER A 416 -11.28 30.56 19.80
C SER A 416 -11.93 31.03 18.49
N GLU A 417 -12.57 30.13 17.73
CA GLU A 417 -13.24 30.51 16.48
C GLU A 417 -14.52 31.32 16.74
N GLU A 418 -15.28 31.00 17.78
CA GLU A 418 -16.41 31.83 18.25
C GLU A 418 -15.96 33.24 18.65
N GLU A 419 -14.86 33.38 19.40
CA GLU A 419 -14.29 34.67 19.76
C GLU A 419 -13.82 35.47 18.54
N LYS A 420 -13.18 34.82 17.56
CA LYS A 420 -12.82 35.46 16.28
C LYS A 420 -14.06 35.91 15.50
N ASN A 421 -15.13 35.13 15.51
CA ASN A 421 -16.36 35.49 14.83
C ASN A 421 -17.08 36.64 15.54
N LEU A 422 -17.13 36.64 16.88
CA LEU A 422 -17.64 37.75 17.68
C LEU A 422 -16.84 39.04 17.46
N THR A 423 -15.51 38.95 17.40
CA THR A 423 -14.65 40.12 17.13
C THR A 423 -14.79 40.62 15.68
N LYS A 424 -14.95 39.75 14.69
CA LYS A 424 -15.27 40.10 13.30
C LYS A 424 -16.65 40.77 13.19
N SER A 425 -17.68 40.25 13.85
CA SER A 425 -19.01 40.87 13.88
C SER A 425 -19.00 42.23 14.61
N THR A 426 -18.19 42.37 15.67
CA THR A 426 -18.03 43.64 16.39
C THR A 426 -17.25 44.67 15.58
N SER A 427 -16.24 44.26 14.81
CA SER A 427 -15.51 45.16 13.90
C SER A 427 -16.35 45.56 12.68
N PHE A 428 -17.17 44.66 12.15
CA PHE A 428 -18.14 44.97 11.09
C PHE A 428 -19.25 45.90 11.62
N GLY A 429 -19.74 45.67 12.84
CA GLY A 429 -20.70 46.56 13.53
C GLY A 429 -20.14 47.95 13.82
N ARG A 430 -18.85 48.05 14.19
CA ARG A 430 -18.14 49.34 14.35
C ARG A 430 -17.87 50.04 13.02
N ALA A 431 -17.56 49.30 11.95
CA ALA A 431 -17.41 49.86 10.61
C ALA A 431 -18.75 50.38 10.06
N PHE A 432 -19.87 49.74 10.41
CA PHE A 432 -21.22 50.19 10.07
C PHE A 432 -21.64 51.41 10.90
N GLN A 433 -21.42 51.41 12.23
CA GLN A 433 -21.68 52.56 13.10
C GLN A 433 -20.81 53.79 12.80
N ALA A 434 -19.60 53.61 12.27
CA ALA A 434 -18.76 54.72 11.82
C ALA A 434 -19.28 55.37 10.52
N ASN A 435 -20.16 54.69 9.76
CA ASN A 435 -20.65 55.16 8.47
C ASN A 435 -22.14 55.54 8.45
N THR A 436 -22.89 55.23 9.52
CA THR A 436 -24.27 55.68 9.70
C THR A 436 -24.47 56.22 11.12
N GLY A 437 -24.39 57.55 11.25
CA GLY A 437 -24.93 58.23 12.42
C GLY A 437 -26.45 58.09 12.41
N GLY A 438 -26.98 57.20 13.24
CA GLY A 438 -28.42 57.03 13.37
C GLY A 438 -28.79 55.86 14.28
N GLU A 439 -29.44 56.20 15.38
CA GLU A 439 -30.04 55.29 16.35
C GLU A 439 -31.02 54.32 15.66
N GLY A 440 -30.79 53.02 15.80
CA GLY A 440 -31.68 51.98 15.31
C GLY A 440 -31.43 50.68 16.06
N TRP A 441 -32.33 50.33 16.98
CA TRP A 441 -32.40 49.03 17.65
C TRP A 441 -32.87 47.93 16.69
N LEU A 442 -32.38 46.70 16.91
CA LEU A 442 -32.98 45.35 16.72
C LEU A 442 -31.94 44.31 16.19
N PRO A 443 -32.17 42.99 16.31
CA PRO A 443 -32.24 42.19 17.54
C PRO A 443 -31.14 41.11 17.58
N ALA A 444 -30.74 40.68 18.77
CA ALA A 444 -29.84 39.55 18.99
C ALA A 444 -30.54 38.23 18.61
N TRP A 445 -30.13 37.61 17.50
CA TRP A 445 -30.51 36.24 17.18
C TRP A 445 -29.60 35.28 17.95
N ALA A 446 -30.25 34.43 18.74
CA ALA A 446 -29.67 33.44 19.63
C ALA A 446 -28.93 32.34 18.85
N GLY A 447 -27.60 32.29 19.01
CA GLY A 447 -26.82 31.08 18.78
C GLY A 447 -26.88 30.21 20.04
N GLY A 448 -27.72 29.17 20.02
CA GLY A 448 -27.76 28.17 21.08
C GLY A 448 -26.42 27.45 21.20
N SER A 449 -25.83 27.50 22.39
CA SER A 449 -24.56 26.84 22.71
C SER A 449 -24.72 25.31 22.66
N LEU A 450 -24.18 24.69 21.61
CA LEU A 450 -24.05 23.22 21.51
C LEU A 450 -23.04 22.65 22.52
N VAL A 451 -22.19 23.51 23.10
CA VAL A 451 -21.09 23.14 24.01
C VAL A 451 -21.59 22.61 25.35
N ASN A 452 -22.76 23.06 25.83
CA ASN A 452 -23.28 22.67 27.15
C ASN A 452 -23.86 21.25 27.22
N ASN A 453 -24.31 20.67 26.10
CA ASN A 453 -24.88 19.31 26.10
C ASN A 453 -23.80 18.22 26.04
N TRP A 454 -22.62 18.50 25.48
CA TRP A 454 -21.56 17.51 25.33
C TRP A 454 -20.69 17.38 26.59
N LEU A 455 -20.34 18.49 27.26
CA LEU A 455 -19.53 18.47 28.50
C LEU A 455 -20.18 17.69 29.65
N GLY A 456 -21.51 17.63 29.71
CA GLY A 456 -22.25 16.91 30.75
C GLY A 456 -22.11 15.39 30.68
N GLY A 457 -21.87 14.83 29.49
CA GLY A 457 -21.72 13.37 29.30
C GLY A 457 -20.35 12.84 29.70
N PHE A 458 -19.31 13.67 29.61
CA PHE A 458 -17.92 13.25 29.81
C PHE A 458 -17.38 13.52 31.23
N LEU A 459 -17.91 14.52 31.94
CA LEU A 459 -17.41 14.92 33.27
C LEU A 459 -18.24 14.43 34.47
N GLY A 460 -19.20 13.53 34.28
CA GLY A 460 -19.84 12.83 35.39
C GLY A 460 -20.48 13.73 36.45
N THR A 461 -21.17 14.79 36.04
CA THR A 461 -22.00 15.58 36.97
C THR A 461 -23.48 15.47 36.56
N LYS A 462 -24.28 14.83 37.42
CA LYS A 462 -25.74 14.76 37.29
C LYS A 462 -26.31 16.19 37.37
N PRO A 463 -27.17 16.64 36.44
CA PRO A 463 -28.11 17.69 36.75
C PRO A 463 -29.31 17.07 37.47
N ALA A 464 -29.62 17.62 38.65
CA ALA A 464 -30.83 17.31 39.37
C ALA A 464 -32.06 17.83 38.60
N SER A 465 -33.09 16.99 38.56
CA SER A 465 -34.43 17.20 38.04
C SER A 465 -35.17 18.38 38.69
N HIS A 466 -35.99 19.08 37.89
CA HIS A 466 -37.28 19.78 38.18
C HIS A 466 -37.39 21.00 37.24
N LEU A 467 -38.43 21.27 36.44
CA LEU A 467 -39.88 21.12 36.61
C LEU A 467 -40.62 21.17 35.24
N LYS A 468 -41.68 20.35 35.15
CA LYS A 468 -43.04 20.56 34.59
C LYS A 468 -43.26 21.12 33.17
N ASP A 469 -43.86 20.25 32.36
CA ASP A 469 -45.10 20.41 31.60
C ASP A 469 -45.66 21.83 31.43
N GLN A 470 -45.81 22.25 30.16
CA GLN A 470 -47.11 22.70 29.66
C GLN A 470 -47.20 22.58 28.13
N ASN A 471 -48.40 22.15 27.74
CA ASN A 471 -48.93 21.85 26.42
C ASN A 471 -49.17 23.11 25.56
N THR A 472 -49.54 22.87 24.28
CA THR A 472 -50.22 23.77 23.30
C THR A 472 -49.36 24.92 22.75
N ASP A 473 -49.22 25.17 21.45
CA ASP A 473 -50.19 25.12 20.35
C ASP A 473 -49.50 24.96 18.98
N ASP A 474 -50.11 24.18 18.09
CA ASP A 474 -49.95 24.28 16.63
C ASP A 474 -50.46 25.64 16.16
N SER A 475 -49.65 26.41 15.42
CA SER A 475 -50.19 27.45 14.54
C SER A 475 -49.29 27.77 13.35
N TYR A 476 -49.77 27.32 12.18
CA TYR A 476 -49.80 28.05 10.90
C TYR A 476 -48.52 28.20 10.06
N LEU A 477 -48.43 27.31 9.07
CA LEU A 477 -48.27 27.65 7.65
C LEU A 477 -49.12 28.86 7.24
N GLU A 478 -48.51 29.88 6.65
CA GLU A 478 -48.97 30.65 5.47
C GLU A 478 -47.87 31.66 5.09
N GLN A 479 -47.33 31.59 3.87
CA GLN A 479 -47.58 32.56 2.78
C GLN A 479 -47.19 34.01 3.17
N GLN A 480 -46.37 34.76 2.44
CA GLN A 480 -46.45 35.04 1.01
C GLN A 480 -45.33 36.05 0.62
N LEU A 481 -45.07 36.09 -0.71
CA LEU A 481 -44.41 37.13 -1.53
C LEU A 481 -42.88 37.12 -1.67
#